data_AF-A0A374AC39-F1
#
_entry.id   AF-A0A374AC39-F1
#
_cell.length_a   1.000
_cell.length_b   1.000
_cell.length_c   1.000
_cell.angle_alpha   90.00
_cell.angle_beta   90.00
_cell.angle_gamma   90.00
#
_symmetry.space_group_name_H-M   'P 1'
#
loop_
_entity.id
_entity.type
_entity.pdbx_description
1 polymer ?
#
loop_
_entity_poly.entity_id
_entity_poly.type
_entity_poly.pdbx_seq_one_letter_code
_entity_poly.pdbx_strand_id
1 'polypeptide(L)'
;MVYELFFSYYDENPENDDEIIIAVYSSQEKAEAGRKKFLKQPRFKGKDEFLEISEFEINKPWWKEGFWRATMSYFIIELLNGYVIEKEKEGDPENHNIKIRNQEEMKVYQGTMDYYYDHEKFLCLKNIESGQMYCLDKQQGKIQYEANIYEDMLNFLRQRYQIEIFGWKEIFRE
;
A
#
# COMPACT_ATOMS: atom_id res chain seq x y z
N MET A 1 14.65 -30.34 -8.81
CA MET A 1 14.93 -28.94 -9.17
C MET A 1 14.39 -28.65 -10.54
N VAL A 2 13.78 -27.48 -10.70
CA VAL A 2 13.41 -26.88 -11.97
C VAL A 2 14.03 -25.49 -12.05
N TYR A 3 14.27 -25.05 -13.28
CA TYR A 3 14.96 -23.81 -13.58
C TYR A 3 14.05 -22.98 -14.47
N GLU A 4 13.56 -21.87 -13.94
CA GLU A 4 12.68 -20.95 -14.65
C GLU A 4 13.50 -19.90 -15.37
N LEU A 5 13.31 -19.76 -16.68
CA LEU A 5 13.83 -18.65 -17.46
C LEU A 5 12.78 -17.54 -17.46
N PHE A 6 13.13 -16.41 -16.87
CA PHE A 6 12.26 -15.25 -16.66
C PHE A 6 12.84 -14.03 -17.37
N PHE A 7 11.97 -13.14 -17.85
CA PHE A 7 12.34 -11.85 -18.39
C PHE A 7 11.63 -10.76 -17.62
N SER A 8 12.40 -9.79 -17.11
CA SER A 8 11.88 -8.63 -16.39
C SER A 8 12.62 -7.40 -16.86
N TYR A 9 11.91 -6.54 -17.58
CA TYR A 9 12.43 -5.31 -18.15
C TYR A 9 11.61 -4.13 -17.62
N TYR A 10 12.31 -3.14 -17.08
CA TYR A 10 11.71 -1.88 -16.62
C TYR A 10 12.37 -0.71 -17.35
N ASP A 11 11.56 0.28 -17.72
CA ASP A 11 11.98 1.48 -18.45
C ASP A 11 11.52 2.75 -17.70
N GLU A 12 12.00 3.93 -18.12
CA GLU A 12 11.55 5.21 -17.58
C GLU A 12 10.07 5.48 -17.85
N ASN A 13 9.52 4.88 -18.92
CA ASN A 13 8.09 4.84 -19.16
C ASN A 13 7.50 3.50 -18.69
N PRO A 14 6.68 3.48 -17.61
CA PRO A 14 6.11 2.26 -17.06
C PRO A 14 5.23 1.48 -18.05
N GLU A 15 4.72 2.13 -19.11
CA GLU A 15 3.96 1.43 -20.16
C GLU A 15 4.82 0.45 -20.97
N ASN A 16 6.15 0.58 -20.93
CA ASN A 16 7.10 -0.30 -21.60
C ASN A 16 7.59 -1.45 -20.71
N ASP A 17 7.18 -1.48 -19.44
CA ASP A 17 7.57 -2.53 -18.50
C ASP A 17 7.03 -3.88 -18.98
N ASP A 18 7.86 -4.91 -18.90
CA ASP A 18 7.55 -6.23 -19.42
C ASP A 18 8.11 -7.32 -18.49
N GLU A 19 7.21 -8.10 -17.92
CA GLU A 19 7.53 -9.24 -17.06
C GLU A 19 6.87 -10.51 -17.61
N ILE A 20 7.68 -11.53 -17.88
CA ILE A 20 7.17 -12.80 -18.40
C ILE A 20 8.06 -13.99 -18.03
N ILE A 21 7.40 -15.06 -17.58
CA ILE A 21 8.02 -16.40 -17.51
C ILE A 21 8.06 -16.99 -18.92
N ILE A 22 9.26 -17.22 -19.42
CA ILE A 22 9.48 -17.69 -20.80
C ILE A 22 9.37 -19.21 -20.89
N ALA A 23 10.06 -19.93 -19.99
CA ALA A 23 10.12 -21.38 -20.01
C ALA A 23 10.63 -21.95 -18.68
N VAL A 24 10.27 -23.21 -18.38
CA VAL A 24 10.77 -23.95 -17.23
C VAL A 24 11.54 -25.20 -17.70
N TYR A 25 12.73 -25.42 -17.17
CA TYR A 25 13.64 -26.48 -17.56
C TYR A 25 13.93 -27.45 -16.41
N SER A 26 14.23 -28.70 -16.78
CA SER A 26 14.60 -29.75 -15.82
C SER A 26 16.07 -29.69 -15.36
N SER A 27 16.90 -28.84 -15.96
CA SER A 27 18.32 -28.67 -15.61
C SER A 27 18.83 -27.27 -15.96
N GLN A 28 19.83 -26.78 -15.23
CA GLN A 28 20.47 -25.49 -15.45
C GLN A 28 21.06 -25.38 -16.85
N GLU A 29 21.76 -26.41 -17.33
CA GLU A 29 22.36 -26.43 -18.67
C GLU A 29 21.33 -26.20 -19.78
N LYS A 30 20.14 -26.80 -19.66
CA LYS A 30 19.04 -26.58 -20.61
C LYS A 30 18.49 -25.16 -20.53
N ALA A 31 18.40 -24.60 -19.32
CA ALA A 31 17.98 -23.21 -19.12
C ALA A 31 18.98 -22.23 -19.74
N GLU A 32 20.28 -22.45 -19.58
CA GLU A 32 21.32 -21.62 -20.20
C GLU A 32 21.32 -21.73 -21.73
N ALA A 33 21.13 -22.93 -22.27
CA ALA A 33 20.97 -23.12 -23.71
C ALA A 33 19.71 -22.40 -24.25
N GLY A 34 18.61 -22.46 -23.49
CA GLY A 34 17.39 -21.70 -23.73
C GLY A 34 17.66 -20.19 -23.75
N ARG A 35 18.29 -19.66 -22.69
CA ARG A 35 18.66 -18.24 -22.57
C ARG A 35 19.45 -17.76 -23.79
N LYS A 36 20.50 -18.50 -24.20
CA LYS A 36 21.30 -18.19 -25.41
C LYS A 36 20.47 -18.17 -26.70
N LYS A 37 19.41 -18.99 -26.79
CA LYS A 37 18.49 -18.99 -27.93
C LYS A 37 17.56 -17.77 -27.91
N PHE A 38 17.03 -17.42 -26.73
CA PHE A 38 16.11 -16.28 -26.57
C PHE A 38 16.81 -14.93 -26.78
N LEU A 39 18.08 -14.80 -26.38
CA LEU A 39 18.88 -13.60 -26.66
C LEU A 39 19.01 -13.23 -28.14
N LYS A 40 18.79 -14.19 -29.05
CA LYS A 40 18.81 -13.95 -30.50
C LYS A 40 17.46 -13.48 -31.05
N GLN A 41 16.39 -13.60 -30.28
CA GLN A 41 15.05 -13.19 -30.71
C GLN A 41 14.92 -11.66 -30.64
N PRO A 42 14.21 -11.02 -31.59
CA PRO A 42 14.09 -9.56 -31.64
C PRO A 42 13.65 -8.91 -30.32
N ARG A 43 12.71 -9.54 -29.59
CA ARG A 43 12.16 -9.02 -28.31
C ARG A 43 13.22 -8.89 -27.21
N PHE A 44 14.19 -9.80 -27.15
CA PHE A 44 15.14 -9.92 -26.04
C PHE A 44 16.57 -9.53 -26.42
N LYS A 45 16.79 -9.17 -27.68
CA LYS A 45 18.13 -8.87 -28.20
C LYS A 45 18.71 -7.62 -27.54
N GLY A 46 19.92 -7.76 -26.97
CA GLY A 46 20.61 -6.67 -26.26
C GLY A 46 20.06 -6.39 -24.87
N LYS A 47 19.21 -7.26 -24.34
CA LYS A 47 18.60 -7.18 -23.01
C LYS A 47 19.08 -8.33 -22.12
N ASP A 48 20.36 -8.66 -22.21
CA ASP A 48 20.96 -9.85 -21.58
C ASP A 48 20.82 -9.88 -20.05
N GLU A 49 20.92 -8.71 -19.44
CA GLU A 49 20.80 -8.50 -18.00
C GLU A 49 19.38 -8.70 -17.46
N PHE A 50 18.38 -8.60 -18.33
CA PHE A 50 16.97 -8.75 -17.98
C PHE A 50 16.45 -10.18 -18.15
N LEU A 51 17.29 -11.11 -18.65
CA LEU A 51 16.97 -12.52 -18.80
C LEU A 51 17.62 -13.34 -17.68
N GLU A 52 16.80 -13.74 -16.71
CA GLU A 52 17.22 -14.40 -15.47
C GLU A 52 16.87 -15.89 -15.46
N ILE A 53 17.66 -16.69 -14.74
CA ILE A 53 17.35 -18.10 -14.47
C ILE A 53 17.21 -18.28 -12.97
N SER A 54 16.00 -18.60 -12.52
CA SER A 54 15.68 -18.86 -11.11
C SER A 54 15.58 -20.35 -10.86
N GLU A 55 16.13 -20.83 -9.74
CA GLU A 55 16.11 -22.24 -9.34
C GLU A 55 15.00 -22.51 -8.31
N PHE A 56 14.18 -23.53 -8.56
CA PHE A 56 13.09 -23.91 -7.68
C PHE A 56 13.05 -25.41 -7.39
N GLU A 57 12.75 -25.78 -6.15
CA GLU A 57 12.57 -27.17 -5.76
C GLU A 57 11.09 -27.56 -5.88
N ILE A 58 10.77 -28.48 -6.80
CA ILE A 58 9.39 -28.95 -6.99
C ILE A 58 8.84 -29.48 -5.66
N ASN A 59 7.60 -29.10 -5.33
CA ASN A 59 6.90 -29.46 -4.09
C ASN A 59 7.57 -28.93 -2.81
N LYS A 60 8.55 -28.05 -2.92
CA LYS A 60 8.88 -27.14 -1.84
C LYS A 60 8.42 -25.75 -2.24
N PRO A 61 7.78 -25.02 -1.32
CA PRO A 61 7.51 -23.63 -1.60
C PRO A 61 8.86 -22.93 -1.75
N TRP A 62 9.00 -22.13 -2.81
CA TRP A 62 10.16 -21.26 -3.04
C TRP A 62 10.31 -20.16 -1.96
N TRP A 63 9.37 -20.14 -1.02
CA TRP A 63 9.09 -19.14 -0.02
C TRP A 63 8.73 -19.90 1.26
N LYS A 64 9.45 -19.63 2.34
CA LYS A 64 9.37 -20.48 3.53
C LYS A 64 8.35 -19.99 4.57
N GLU A 65 7.87 -18.75 4.47
CA GLU A 65 6.83 -18.11 5.31
C GLU A 65 6.66 -16.62 4.93
N GLY A 66 5.45 -16.06 5.11
CA GLY A 66 5.19 -14.61 5.21
C GLY A 66 4.78 -13.88 3.91
N PHE A 67 3.50 -13.49 3.77
CA PHE A 67 3.00 -12.70 2.61
C PHE A 67 3.99 -11.56 2.31
N TRP A 68 4.36 -11.34 1.04
CA TRP A 68 4.92 -10.03 0.66
C TRP A 68 3.76 -9.03 0.71
N ARG A 69 3.33 -8.71 1.93
CA ARG A 69 2.73 -7.42 2.21
C ARG A 69 3.90 -6.47 2.18
N ALA A 70 3.86 -5.46 1.33
CA ALA A 70 4.68 -4.29 1.59
C ALA A 70 4.32 -3.87 3.02
N THR A 71 5.15 -4.22 4.00
CA THR A 71 5.15 -3.57 5.29
C THR A 71 5.57 -2.16 4.96
N MET A 72 4.60 -1.34 4.57
CA MET A 72 4.76 0.09 4.54
C MET A 72 4.84 0.52 6.00
N SER A 73 6.00 0.21 6.59
CA SER A 73 6.54 0.81 7.82
C SER A 73 6.46 2.33 7.74
N TYR A 74 6.42 2.86 6.51
CA TYR A 74 6.10 4.23 6.18
C TYR A 74 5.04 4.30 5.08
N PHE A 75 3.98 5.07 5.29
CA PHE A 75 3.04 5.45 4.23
C PHE A 75 2.55 6.88 4.40
N ILE A 76 2.16 7.49 3.27
CA ILE A 76 1.41 8.74 3.22
C ILE A 76 0.13 8.49 2.43
N ILE A 77 -1.00 8.94 2.97
CA ILE A 77 -2.28 9.03 2.28
C ILE A 77 -2.59 10.52 2.10
N GLU A 78 -2.62 10.97 0.85
CA GLU A 78 -3.07 12.32 0.50
C GLU A 78 -4.59 12.43 0.65
N LEU A 79 -5.04 13.47 1.33
CA LEU A 79 -6.44 13.78 1.57
C LEU A 79 -6.83 15.10 0.88
N LEU A 80 -8.14 15.31 0.74
CA LEU A 80 -8.69 16.56 0.23
C LEU A 80 -8.20 17.76 1.03
N ASN A 81 -8.05 18.91 0.36
CA ASN A 81 -7.57 20.14 0.95
C ASN A 81 -6.18 19.98 1.61
N GLY A 82 -5.27 19.24 0.98
CA GLY A 82 -3.85 19.16 1.37
C GLY A 82 -3.59 18.66 2.79
N TYR A 83 -4.54 17.92 3.35
CA TYR A 83 -4.31 17.13 4.56
C TYR A 83 -3.59 15.84 4.19
N VAL A 84 -2.82 15.29 5.11
CA VAL A 84 -2.15 14.00 4.94
C VAL A 84 -2.30 13.14 6.17
N ILE A 85 -2.53 11.84 5.97
CA ILE A 85 -2.33 10.81 7.00
C ILE A 85 -0.97 10.20 6.75
N GLU A 86 -0.11 10.18 7.75
CA GLU A 86 1.25 9.69 7.67
C GLU A 86 1.50 8.67 8.77
N LYS A 87 2.07 7.52 8.41
CA LYS A 87 2.71 6.62 9.35
C LYS A 87 4.21 6.83 9.22
N GLU A 88 4.85 7.31 10.28
CA GLU A 88 6.30 7.46 10.30
C GLU A 88 6.99 6.09 10.32
N LYS A 89 8.19 6.05 9.75
CA LYS A 89 9.08 4.88 9.77
C LYS A 89 9.59 4.65 11.20
N GLU A 90 8.75 4.10 12.07
CA GLU A 90 9.23 3.58 13.34
C GLU A 90 9.87 2.21 13.14
N GLY A 91 10.97 1.99 13.87
CA GLY A 91 11.64 0.68 13.93
C GLY A 91 10.81 -0.37 14.69
N ASP A 92 9.64 0.01 15.19
CA ASP A 92 8.66 -0.86 15.82
C ASP A 92 7.51 -1.15 14.84
N PRO A 93 7.44 -2.36 14.27
CA PRO A 93 6.36 -2.75 13.38
C PRO A 93 4.98 -2.77 14.08
N GLU A 94 4.94 -2.93 15.41
CA GLU A 94 3.69 -2.94 16.19
C GLU A 94 3.13 -1.52 16.42
N ASN A 95 3.89 -0.46 16.11
CA ASN A 95 3.36 0.89 16.24
C ASN A 95 2.40 1.22 15.08
N HIS A 96 1.10 1.24 15.39
CA HIS A 96 0.04 1.64 14.47
C HIS A 96 -0.39 3.12 14.60
N ASN A 97 0.40 3.95 15.28
CA ASN A 97 0.14 5.38 15.37
C ASN A 97 0.31 6.03 14.01
N ILE A 98 -0.70 6.80 13.64
CA ILE A 98 -0.65 7.73 12.53
C ILE A 98 -0.49 9.15 13.04
N LYS A 99 0.04 10.02 12.18
CA LYS A 99 0.02 11.47 12.31
C LYS A 99 -0.86 12.04 11.23
N ILE A 100 -1.59 13.10 11.55
CA ILE A 100 -2.34 13.87 10.56
C ILE A 100 -1.75 15.26 10.54
N ARG A 101 -1.39 15.72 9.34
CA ARG A 101 -0.89 17.08 9.10
C ARG A 101 -1.87 17.83 8.19
N ASN A 102 -1.98 19.14 8.42
CA ASN A 102 -2.72 20.04 7.53
C ASN A 102 -1.82 20.56 6.40
N GLN A 103 -2.35 21.47 5.58
CA GLN A 103 -1.64 22.12 4.47
C GLN A 103 -0.38 22.88 4.89
N GLU A 104 -0.32 23.34 6.14
CA GLU A 104 0.80 24.10 6.71
C GLU A 104 1.83 23.17 7.37
N GLU A 105 1.74 21.86 7.12
CA GLU A 105 2.53 20.79 7.74
C GLU A 105 2.38 20.70 9.27
N MET A 106 1.38 21.39 9.85
CA MET A 106 1.12 21.37 11.28
C MET A 106 0.44 20.07 11.68
N LYS A 107 0.95 19.42 12.73
CA LYS A 107 0.37 18.21 13.31
C LYS A 107 -0.95 18.55 14.01
N VAL A 108 -2.06 18.03 13.46
CA VAL A 108 -3.41 18.23 14.00
C VAL A 108 -3.89 17.06 14.86
N TYR A 109 -3.35 15.87 14.61
CA TYR A 109 -3.69 14.66 15.37
C TYR A 109 -2.53 13.67 15.37
N GLN A 110 -2.44 12.86 16.43
CA GLN A 110 -1.58 11.69 16.50
C GLN A 110 -2.27 10.61 17.34
N GLY A 111 -2.30 9.38 16.82
CA GLY A 111 -2.89 8.24 17.53
C GLY A 111 -3.12 7.05 16.62
N THR A 112 -3.52 5.92 17.22
CA THR A 112 -3.80 4.67 16.52
C THR A 112 -5.20 4.71 15.90
N MET A 113 -5.30 4.62 14.57
CA MET A 113 -6.57 4.64 13.82
C MET A 113 -6.61 3.54 12.77
N ASP A 114 -7.79 3.02 12.47
CA ASP A 114 -8.03 1.93 11.51
C ASP A 114 -8.70 2.43 10.25
N TYR A 115 -9.61 3.39 10.39
CA TYR A 115 -10.40 3.88 9.27
C TYR A 115 -10.46 5.40 9.25
N TYR A 116 -10.65 5.93 8.06
CA TYR A 116 -10.93 7.33 7.84
C TYR A 116 -12.11 7.50 6.88
N TYR A 117 -12.77 8.65 6.97
CA TYR A 117 -13.65 9.13 5.92
C TYR A 117 -13.28 10.56 5.59
N ASP A 118 -12.89 10.76 4.34
CA ASP A 118 -12.37 12.03 3.86
C ASP A 118 -13.45 12.85 3.16
N HIS A 119 -13.61 14.09 3.61
CA HIS A 119 -14.52 15.07 3.04
C HIS A 119 -13.80 16.42 2.90
N GLU A 120 -14.31 17.32 2.05
CA GLU A 120 -13.70 18.64 1.85
C GLU A 120 -13.65 19.44 3.17
N LYS A 121 -14.72 19.38 3.96
CA LYS A 121 -14.87 20.19 5.19
C LYS A 121 -14.31 19.52 6.46
N PHE A 122 -14.22 18.21 6.49
CA PHE A 122 -13.88 17.46 7.70
C PHE A 122 -13.22 16.12 7.38
N LEU A 123 -12.61 15.51 8.38
CA LEU A 123 -12.03 14.17 8.33
C LEU A 123 -12.56 13.38 9.52
N CYS A 124 -13.23 12.27 9.26
CA CYS A 124 -13.59 11.33 10.32
C CYS A 124 -12.52 10.26 10.45
N LEU A 125 -12.25 9.84 11.68
CA LEU A 125 -11.32 8.77 12.03
C LEU A 125 -12.02 7.78 12.95
N LYS A 126 -11.65 6.51 12.86
CA LYS A 126 -12.18 5.45 13.72
C LYS A 126 -11.08 4.50 14.15
N ASN A 127 -11.09 4.17 15.44
CA ASN A 127 -10.35 3.07 16.02
C ASN A 127 -11.30 1.89 16.28
N ILE A 128 -10.98 0.69 15.80
CA ILE A 128 -11.77 -0.54 15.99
C ILE A 128 -11.66 -1.04 17.42
N GLU A 129 -10.45 -1.06 17.97
CA GLU A 129 -10.14 -1.65 19.28
C GLU A 129 -10.85 -0.90 20.41
N SER A 130 -10.78 0.43 20.40
CA SER A 130 -11.47 1.27 21.38
C SER A 130 -12.92 1.61 20.98
N GLY A 131 -13.27 1.44 19.70
CA GLY A 131 -14.54 1.93 19.13
C GLY A 131 -14.60 3.45 18.96
N GLN A 132 -13.54 4.17 19.36
CA GLN A 132 -13.53 5.63 19.38
C GLN A 132 -13.49 6.21 17.98
N MET A 133 -14.34 7.20 17.74
CA MET A 133 -14.40 7.97 16.51
C MET A 133 -14.17 9.44 16.77
N TYR A 134 -13.47 10.10 15.85
CA TYR A 134 -13.17 11.52 15.90
C TYR A 134 -13.63 12.18 14.61
N CYS A 135 -14.16 13.40 14.70
CA CYS A 135 -14.38 14.27 13.56
C CYS A 135 -13.50 15.51 13.69
N LEU A 136 -12.53 15.64 12.79
CA LEU A 136 -11.66 16.79 12.64
C LEU A 136 -12.27 17.78 11.65
N ASP A 137 -12.40 19.04 12.05
CA ASP A 137 -12.77 20.13 11.13
C ASP A 137 -11.51 20.61 10.40
N LYS A 138 -11.52 20.52 9.07
CA LYS A 138 -10.35 20.85 8.25
C LYS A 138 -10.09 22.34 8.12
N GLN A 139 -11.11 23.17 8.33
CA GLN A 139 -10.96 24.62 8.33
C GLN A 139 -10.31 25.10 9.63
N GLN A 140 -10.67 24.48 10.76
CA GLN A 140 -10.12 24.82 12.07
C GLN A 140 -8.86 24.04 12.45
N GLY A 141 -8.57 22.92 11.76
CA GLY A 141 -7.41 22.07 12.03
C GLY A 141 -7.44 21.38 13.39
N LYS A 142 -8.63 21.08 13.93
CA LYS A 142 -8.79 20.44 15.25
C LYS A 142 -9.98 19.50 15.31
N ILE A 143 -9.93 18.55 16.23
CA ILE A 143 -11.06 17.69 16.59
C ILE A 143 -12.21 18.58 17.13
N GLN A 144 -13.40 18.41 16.56
CA GLN A 144 -14.62 19.09 17.00
C GLN A 144 -15.57 18.17 17.75
N TYR A 145 -15.50 16.87 17.46
CA TYR A 145 -16.46 15.91 17.97
C TYR A 145 -15.82 14.53 18.14
N GLU A 146 -16.28 13.85 19.17
CA GLU A 146 -15.83 12.51 19.55
C GLU A 146 -17.07 11.66 19.86
N ALA A 147 -17.07 10.41 19.42
CA ALA A 147 -18.16 9.48 19.67
C ALA A 147 -17.66 8.04 19.73
N ASN A 148 -18.37 7.19 20.46
CA ASN A 148 -18.10 5.74 20.50
C ASN A 148 -19.22 4.93 19.81
N ILE A 149 -20.25 5.62 19.31
CA ILE A 149 -21.41 5.04 18.64
C ILE A 149 -21.53 5.68 17.25
N TYR A 150 -21.75 4.85 16.23
CA TYR A 150 -21.77 5.29 14.83
C TYR A 150 -22.91 6.29 14.57
N GLU A 151 -24.07 6.03 15.16
CA GLU A 151 -25.28 6.84 15.05
C GLU A 151 -25.08 8.25 15.61
N ASP A 152 -24.31 8.40 16.70
CA ASP A 152 -23.99 9.71 17.27
C ASP A 152 -23.08 10.51 16.34
N MET A 153 -22.05 9.86 15.77
CA MET A 153 -21.20 10.46 14.75
C MET A 153 -22.02 10.88 13.52
N LEU A 154 -22.90 10.00 13.04
CA LEU A 154 -23.74 10.28 11.89
C LEU A 154 -24.72 11.44 12.15
N ASN A 155 -25.32 11.48 13.33
CA ASN A 155 -26.20 12.58 13.73
C ASN A 155 -25.47 13.92 13.78
N PHE A 156 -24.24 13.94 14.33
CA PHE A 156 -23.39 15.13 14.31
C PHE A 156 -23.09 15.59 12.87
N LEU A 157 -22.68 14.67 11.99
CA LEU A 157 -22.37 14.99 10.61
C LEU A 157 -23.59 15.46 9.82
N ARG A 158 -24.77 14.89 10.07
CA ARG A 158 -26.05 15.34 9.51
C ARG A 158 -26.35 16.79 9.91
N GLN A 159 -26.29 17.08 11.21
CA GLN A 159 -26.62 18.41 11.74
C GLN A 159 -25.62 19.47 11.29
N ARG A 160 -24.33 19.15 11.29
CA ARG A 160 -23.26 20.13 11.06
C ARG A 160 -22.91 20.31 9.59
N TYR A 161 -22.91 19.22 8.82
CA TYR A 161 -22.40 19.18 7.45
C TYR A 161 -23.41 18.66 6.41
N GLN A 162 -24.64 18.31 6.81
CA GLN A 162 -25.71 17.83 5.92
C GLN A 162 -25.34 16.53 5.18
N ILE A 163 -24.61 15.63 5.86
CA ILE A 163 -24.19 14.34 5.32
C ILE A 163 -25.20 13.26 5.71
N GLU A 164 -25.83 12.61 4.73
CA GLU A 164 -26.85 11.59 5.01
C GLU A 164 -26.26 10.21 5.37
N ILE A 165 -25.17 9.86 4.69
CA ILE A 165 -24.39 8.63 4.86
C ILE A 165 -22.91 8.91 4.54
N PHE A 166 -22.00 8.14 5.12
CA PHE A 166 -20.59 8.18 4.77
C PHE A 166 -19.95 6.78 4.89
N GLY A 167 -18.89 6.55 4.11
CA GLY A 167 -18.25 5.24 3.98
C GLY A 167 -16.80 5.26 4.47
N TRP A 168 -16.48 4.37 5.41
CA TRP A 168 -15.13 4.21 5.93
C TRP A 168 -14.18 3.64 4.88
N LYS A 169 -12.98 4.22 4.81
CA LYS A 169 -11.83 3.70 4.07
C LYS A 169 -10.80 3.20 5.08
N GLU A 170 -10.14 2.09 4.76
CA GLU A 170 -9.09 1.53 5.61
C GLU A 170 -7.85 2.41 5.58
N ILE A 171 -7.34 2.70 6.76
CA ILE A 171 -5.97 3.12 7.00
C ILE A 171 -5.22 1.80 7.18
N PHE A 172 -4.30 1.49 6.27
CA PHE A 172 -3.59 0.21 6.26
C PHE A 172 -3.14 -0.20 7.68
N ARG A 173 -3.79 -1.24 8.23
CA ARG A 173 -3.38 -1.95 9.43
C ARG A 173 -2.93 -3.34 9.03
N GLU A 174 -1.81 -3.76 9.59
CA GLU A 174 -1.26 -5.12 9.42
C GLU A 174 -2.20 -6.14 10.08
#